data_AF-A0A0S7Z6S6-F1
#
_entry.id   AF-A0A0S7Z6S6-F1
#
_cell.length_a   1.000
_cell.length_b   1.000
_cell.length_c   1.000
_cell.angle_alpha   90.00
_cell.angle_beta   90.00
_cell.angle_gamma   90.00
#
_symmetry.space_group_name_H-M   'P 1'
#
loop_
_entity.id
_entity.type
_entity.pdbx_description
1 polymer ?
#
loop_
_entity_poly.entity_id
_entity_poly.type
_entity_poly.pdbx_seq_one_letter_code
_entity_poly.pdbx_strand_id
1 'polypeptide(L)'
;GADMSVFSEAPADDQYETSDFPLSELDLRPAVLAALSEAGYDTFLQIIDLERRDFLGIEGLGEEDADRLLQLIDELTVVEGEVPPAEAEAAAEGGSGGDGESEG
;
A
#
# COMPACT_ATOMS: atom_id res chain seq x y z
N GLY A 1 -15.42 -40.41 -30.06
CA GLY A 1 -14.42 -40.90 -29.10
C GLY A 1 -13.81 -39.69 -28.45
N ALA A 2 -13.72 -39.72 -27.13
CA ALA A 2 -12.86 -38.86 -26.30
C ALA A 2 -11.45 -38.77 -26.92
N ASP A 3 -10.71 -37.66 -26.79
CA ASP A 3 -10.28 -37.12 -25.50
C ASP A 3 -10.06 -35.61 -25.54
N MET A 4 -10.79 -34.93 -24.65
CA MET A 4 -10.55 -33.57 -24.16
C MET A 4 -9.30 -33.60 -23.26
N SER A 5 -8.12 -33.56 -23.85
CA SER A 5 -6.86 -33.36 -23.11
C SER A 5 -6.07 -32.20 -23.72
N VAL A 6 -6.60 -31.01 -23.50
CA VAL A 6 -5.80 -29.78 -23.35
C VAL A 6 -6.44 -29.09 -22.15
N PHE A 7 -6.22 -29.65 -20.96
CA PHE A 7 -5.35 -29.03 -19.97
C PHE A 7 -5.62 -27.53 -19.82
N SER A 8 -6.36 -27.24 -18.74
CA SER A 8 -6.25 -26.06 -17.90
C SER A 8 -5.61 -24.83 -18.53
N GLU A 9 -6.39 -24.07 -19.29
CA GLU A 9 -6.32 -22.63 -19.05
C GLU A 9 -7.47 -22.37 -18.08
N ALA A 10 -7.18 -22.48 -16.78
CA ALA A 10 -8.07 -21.88 -15.80
C ALA A 10 -8.26 -20.42 -16.25
N PRO A 11 -9.48 -19.87 -16.21
CA PRO A 11 -9.61 -18.44 -16.43
C PRO A 11 -8.71 -17.78 -15.39
N ALA A 12 -7.69 -17.07 -15.85
CA ALA A 12 -6.97 -16.08 -15.07
C ALA A 12 -7.91 -14.88 -14.81
N ASP A 13 -9.13 -15.15 -14.36
CA ASP A 13 -9.98 -14.18 -13.71
C ASP A 13 -9.35 -13.98 -12.32
N ASP A 14 -9.01 -12.74 -12.02
CA ASP A 14 -8.38 -12.26 -10.78
C ASP A 14 -6.87 -12.49 -10.62
N GLN A 15 -6.11 -12.62 -11.71
CA GLN A 15 -4.72 -12.17 -11.63
C GLN A 15 -4.76 -10.65 -11.65
N TYR A 16 -4.74 -10.03 -10.47
CA TYR A 16 -4.26 -8.66 -10.37
C TYR A 16 -3.01 -8.60 -11.24
N GLU A 17 -3.09 -7.86 -12.35
CA GLU A 17 -1.96 -7.60 -13.22
C GLU A 17 -1.11 -6.58 -12.44
N THR A 18 -0.55 -7.00 -11.30
CA THR A 18 0.44 -6.25 -10.53
C THR A 18 1.65 -6.19 -11.43
N SER A 19 1.65 -5.19 -12.31
CA SER A 19 2.73 -4.90 -13.24
C SER A 19 3.98 -4.76 -12.40
N ASP A 20 4.85 -5.76 -12.47
CA ASP A 20 6.14 -5.78 -11.79
C ASP A 20 7.02 -4.74 -12.49
N PHE A 21 6.94 -3.49 -12.04
CA PHE A 21 7.68 -2.38 -12.61
C PHE A 21 9.03 -2.22 -11.88
N PRO A 22 10.08 -1.80 -12.61
CA PRO A 22 11.40 -1.62 -12.03
C PRO A 22 11.41 -0.46 -11.05
N LEU A 23 12.20 -0.56 -9.98
CA LEU A 23 12.38 0.53 -9.01
C LEU A 23 12.89 1.82 -9.65
N SER A 24 13.49 1.74 -10.84
CA SER A 24 13.93 2.88 -11.64
C SER A 24 12.80 3.82 -12.07
N GLU A 25 11.53 3.38 -12.04
CA GLU A 25 10.37 4.24 -12.29
C GLU A 25 9.98 5.08 -11.06
N LEU A 26 10.49 4.73 -9.88
CA LEU A 26 10.31 5.53 -8.67
C LEU A 26 11.23 6.76 -8.69
N ASP A 27 10.73 7.89 -8.18
CA ASP A 27 11.51 9.12 -8.03
C ASP A 27 12.45 9.03 -6.82
N LEU A 28 13.42 8.11 -6.93
CA LEU A 28 14.43 7.81 -5.92
C LEU A 28 15.82 8.26 -6.37
N ARG A 29 16.70 8.47 -5.40
CA ARG A 29 18.09 8.82 -5.69
C ARG A 29 18.80 7.64 -6.38
N PRO A 30 19.66 7.89 -7.39
CA PRO A 30 20.38 6.81 -8.08
C PRO A 30 21.21 5.91 -7.15
N ALA A 31 21.73 6.48 -6.05
CA ALA A 31 22.48 5.73 -5.05
C ALA A 31 21.61 4.71 -4.31
N VAL A 32 20.34 5.05 -4.03
CA VAL A 32 19.37 4.16 -3.37
C VAL A 32 18.98 3.02 -4.30
N LEU A 33 18.72 3.34 -5.57
CA LEU A 33 18.41 2.34 -6.58
C LEU A 33 19.57 1.35 -6.77
N ALA A 34 20.81 1.84 -6.77
CA ALA A 34 21.99 1.00 -6.84
C ALA A 34 22.11 0.09 -5.60
N ALA A 35 21.91 0.63 -4.40
CA ALA A 35 21.96 -0.16 -3.16
C ALA A 35 20.90 -1.27 -3.12
N LEU A 36 19.67 -0.96 -3.56
CA LEU A 36 18.59 -1.94 -3.66
C LEU A 36 18.91 -3.03 -4.69
N SER A 37 19.40 -2.66 -5.88
CA SER A 37 19.77 -3.61 -6.93
C SER A 37 20.95 -4.50 -6.51
N GLU A 38 21.96 -3.96 -5.81
CA GLU A 38 23.06 -4.76 -5.25
C GLU A 38 22.60 -5.72 -4.14
N ALA A 39 21.54 -5.35 -3.40
CA ALA A 39 20.87 -6.23 -2.45
C ALA A 39 19.96 -7.28 -3.11
N GLY A 40 19.76 -7.21 -4.43
CA GLY A 40 18.92 -8.12 -5.20
C GLY A 40 17.45 -7.69 -5.30
N TYR A 41 17.15 -6.42 -5.00
CA TYR A 41 15.83 -5.81 -5.15
C TYR A 41 15.82 -4.93 -6.40
N ASP A 42 15.22 -5.41 -7.48
CA ASP A 42 15.17 -4.69 -8.77
C ASP A 42 13.76 -4.15 -9.08
N THR A 43 12.72 -4.71 -8.45
CA THR A 43 11.32 -4.42 -8.77
C THR A 43 10.52 -4.04 -7.52
N PHE A 44 9.44 -3.27 -7.71
CA PHE A 44 8.65 -2.76 -6.60
C PHE A 44 8.03 -3.89 -5.76
N LEU A 45 7.52 -4.95 -6.39
CA LEU A 45 6.91 -6.09 -5.68
C LEU A 45 7.88 -6.83 -4.76
N GLN A 46 9.19 -6.71 -4.97
CA GLN A 46 10.17 -7.34 -4.09
C GLN A 46 10.39 -6.54 -2.79
N ILE A 47 10.05 -5.24 -2.79
CA ILE A 47 10.27 -4.36 -1.65
C ILE A 47 9.00 -4.05 -0.85
N ILE A 48 7.80 -4.32 -1.40
CA ILE A 48 6.53 -3.99 -0.72
C ILE A 48 6.38 -4.66 0.65
N ASP A 49 6.94 -5.85 0.82
CA ASP A 49 6.87 -6.63 2.06
C ASP A 49 8.02 -6.30 3.04
N LEU A 50 8.96 -5.43 2.65
CA LEU A 50 10.12 -5.09 3.46
C LEU A 50 9.78 -4.05 4.52
N GLU A 51 10.32 -4.26 5.72
CA GLU A 51 10.15 -3.32 6.83
C GLU A 51 11.32 -2.34 6.89
N ARG A 52 11.16 -1.25 7.68
CA ARG A 52 12.22 -0.25 7.93
C ARG A 52 13.56 -0.90 8.29
N ARG A 53 13.52 -1.99 9.05
CA ARG A 53 14.71 -2.68 9.51
C ARG A 53 15.45 -3.41 8.39
N ASP A 54 14.73 -3.92 7.40
CA ASP A 54 15.31 -4.58 6.25
C ASP A 54 16.05 -3.58 5.37
N PHE A 55 15.44 -2.41 5.11
CA PHE A 55 16.10 -1.31 4.39
C PHE A 55 17.36 -0.81 5.10
N LEU A 56 17.31 -0.64 6.43
CA LEU A 56 18.48 -0.27 7.23
C LEU A 56 19.57 -1.34 7.29
N GLY A 57 19.25 -2.58 6.92
CA GLY A 57 20.21 -3.66 6.78
C GLY A 57 21.02 -3.60 5.48
N ILE A 58 20.58 -2.81 4.50
CA ILE A 58 21.22 -2.71 3.19
C ILE A 58 22.33 -1.65 3.24
N GLU A 59 23.51 -2.02 2.79
CA GLU A 59 24.65 -1.11 2.72
C GLU A 59 24.35 0.04 1.75
N GLY A 60 24.49 1.28 2.22
CA GLY A 60 24.22 2.48 1.41
C GLY A 60 22.84 3.11 1.61
N LEU A 61 21.95 2.48 2.38
CA LEU A 61 20.65 3.02 2.77
C LEU A 61 20.69 3.60 4.19
N GLY A 62 20.25 4.86 4.32
CA GLY A 62 20.10 5.52 5.61
C GLY A 62 18.66 5.47 6.14
N GLU A 63 18.47 6.00 7.36
CA GLU A 63 17.12 6.15 7.96
C GLU A 63 16.18 6.97 7.07
N GLU A 64 16.65 8.10 6.54
CA GLU A 64 15.86 8.96 5.66
C GLU A 64 15.43 8.24 4.36
N ASP A 65 16.28 7.36 3.83
CA ASP A 65 15.94 6.60 2.62
C ASP A 65 14.94 5.48 2.91
N ALA A 66 15.13 4.78 4.04
CA ALA A 66 14.20 3.75 4.48
C ALA A 66 12.81 4.35 4.74
N ASP A 67 12.74 5.50 5.42
CA ASP A 67 11.47 6.21 5.68
C ASP A 67 10.81 6.66 4.36
N ARG A 68 11.60 7.15 3.38
CA ARG A 68 11.09 7.53 2.06
C ARG A 68 10.56 6.34 1.26
N LEU A 69 11.25 5.20 1.30
CA LEU A 69 10.83 3.97 0.62
C LEU A 69 9.51 3.45 1.19
N LEU A 70 9.38 3.43 2.52
CA LEU A 70 8.12 3.02 3.17
C LEU A 70 6.97 3.94 2.80
N GLN A 71 7.22 5.26 2.73
CA GLN A 71 6.21 6.21 2.26
C GLN A 71 5.79 5.93 0.81
N LEU A 72 6.74 5.67 -0.08
CA LEU A 72 6.44 5.30 -1.48
C LEU A 72 5.66 3.99 -1.58
N ILE A 73 5.99 3.01 -0.75
CA ILE A 73 5.26 1.75 -0.69
C ILE A 73 3.81 2.02 -0.29
N ASP A 74 3.58 2.72 0.83
CA ASP A 74 2.25 3.10 1.32
C ASP A 74 1.44 3.88 0.26
N GLU A 75 2.07 4.84 -0.43
CA GLU A 75 1.44 5.64 -1.49
C GLU A 75 1.01 4.80 -2.71
N LEU A 76 1.74 3.71 -3.01
CA LEU A 76 1.54 2.90 -4.21
C LEU A 76 0.79 1.58 -3.93
N THR A 77 0.84 1.08 -2.70
CA THR A 77 0.10 -0.11 -2.28
C THR A 77 -1.28 0.28 -1.79
N VAL A 78 -2.32 -0.29 -2.40
CA VAL A 78 -3.68 -0.16 -1.88
C VAL A 78 -3.85 -1.19 -0.76
N VAL A 79 -3.93 -0.71 0.48
CA VAL A 79 -4.29 -1.56 1.62
C VAL A 79 -5.80 -1.81 1.55
N GLU A 80 -6.20 -3.01 1.13
CA GLU A 80 -7.59 -3.47 1.22
C GLU A 80 -8.01 -3.56 2.70
N GLY A 81 -8.49 -2.44 3.26
CA GLY A 81 -8.90 -2.34 4.67
C GLY A 81 -8.76 -0.96 5.31
N GLU A 82 -7.96 -0.05 4.73
CA GLU A 82 -7.88 1.33 5.22
C GLU A 82 -9.02 2.16 4.63
N VAL A 83 -10.17 2.10 5.28
CA VAL A 83 -11.16 3.18 5.16
C VAL A 83 -10.48 4.40 5.80
N PRO A 84 -10.22 5.50 5.06
CA PRO A 84 -9.73 6.71 5.70
C PRO A 84 -10.68 7.02 6.86
N PRO A 85 -10.19 7.44 8.04
CA PRO A 85 -11.07 7.85 9.10
C PRO A 85 -11.95 8.95 8.51
N ALA A 86 -13.22 8.63 8.30
CA ALA A 86 -14.20 9.62 7.89
C ALA A 86 -14.02 10.75 8.88
N GLU A 87 -13.47 11.87 8.40
CA GLU A 87 -13.36 13.09 9.18
C GLU A 87 -14.74 13.28 9.77
N ALA A 88 -14.81 13.15 11.09
CA ALA A 88 -16.05 13.29 11.81
C ALA A 88 -16.51 14.72 11.55
N GLU A 89 -17.39 14.88 10.54
CA GLU A 89 -18.19 16.08 10.39
C GLU A 89 -19.01 16.18 11.66
N ALA A 90 -18.46 16.92 12.60
CA ALA A 90 -19.15 17.50 13.72
C ALA A 90 -20.21 18.47 13.16
N ALA A 91 -21.33 17.95 12.71
CA ALA A 91 -22.58 18.69 12.70
C ALA A 91 -23.25 18.49 14.06
N ALA A 92 -22.79 19.26 15.03
CA ALA A 92 -23.55 19.60 16.20
C ALA A 92 -24.87 20.25 15.76
N GLU A 93 -25.95 19.48 15.71
CA GLU A 93 -27.30 20.04 15.72
C GLU A 93 -27.57 20.50 17.17
N GLY A 94 -27.20 21.76 17.40
CA GLY A 94 -27.52 22.52 18.61
C GLY A 94 -29.02 22.61 18.83
N GLY A 95 -29.39 22.65 20.11
CA GLY A 95 -30.77 22.56 20.55
C GLY A 95 -31.67 23.77 20.23
N SER A 96 -32.96 23.49 20.34
CA SER A 96 -34.05 24.43 20.64
C SER A 96 -35.14 23.54 21.26
N GLY A 97 -35.65 23.72 22.47
CA GLY A 97 -35.81 24.90 23.30
C GLY A 97 -37.26 24.88 23.78
N GLY A 98 -37.48 24.71 25.10
CA GLY A 98 -38.78 24.83 25.77
C GLY A 98 -39.78 23.70 25.46
N ASP A 99 -40.78 23.39 26.27
CA ASP A 99 -41.37 24.09 27.39
C ASP A 99 -42.39 23.14 28.04
N GLY A 100 -42.51 23.16 29.38
CA GLY A 100 -43.71 22.68 30.10
C GLY A 100 -43.97 21.17 30.10
N GLU A 101 -44.62 20.56 31.08
CA GLU A 101 -45.35 21.04 32.24
C GLU A 101 -45.44 19.87 33.24
N SER A 102 -45.77 20.24 34.47
CA SER A 102 -45.91 19.38 35.64
C SER A 102 -47.20 18.54 35.56
N GLU A 103 -47.59 17.96 36.71
CA GLU A 103 -48.88 17.31 37.04
C GLU A 103 -48.82 15.77 36.95
N GLY A 104 -49.07 15.00 38.00
CA GLY A 104 -49.52 15.25 39.37
C GLY A 104 -49.65 13.92 40.11
#